data_AF-A0A820HXW2-F1
#
_entry.id   AF-A0A820HXW2-F1
#
_cell.length_a   1.000
_cell.length_b   1.000
_cell.length_c   1.000
_cell.angle_alpha   90.00
_cell.angle_beta   90.00
_cell.angle_gamma   90.00
#
_symmetry.space_group_name_H-M   'P 1'
#
loop_
_entity.id
_entity.type
_entity.pdbx_description
1 polymer ?
#
loop_
_entity_poly.entity_id
_entity_poly.type
_entity_poly.pdbx_seq_one_letter_code
_entity_poly.pdbx_strand_id
1 'polypeptide(L)'
;MLQSHILLLKSSTQDLIRQHFILLLRKSLHIQNMTDENAEAVQAALAEQANPKTILSSQRFFKTGKGEYGEGDIFMGVRTPANRIVAKHFSTLPLVEIDLLLNSPIHEHRHAAP
;
A
#
# COMPACT_ATOMS: atom_id res chain seq x y z
N MET A 1 -29.17 -45.10 34.83
CA MET A 1 -28.89 -43.67 34.58
C MET A 1 -28.40 -43.54 33.16
N LEU A 2 -29.22 -42.94 32.30
CA LEU A 2 -28.90 -42.62 30.91
C LEU A 2 -27.81 -41.55 30.87
N GLN A 3 -26.74 -41.78 30.12
CA GLN A 3 -26.28 -40.86 29.09
C GLN A 3 -25.47 -41.66 28.04
N SER A 4 -26.25 -42.21 27.11
CA SER A 4 -25.93 -42.64 25.75
C SER A 4 -25.03 -41.64 25.02
N HIS A 5 -23.90 -42.05 24.42
CA HIS A 5 -23.80 -42.55 23.04
C HIS A 5 -24.38 -41.60 21.97
N ILE A 6 -23.53 -41.28 20.98
CA ILE A 6 -23.83 -40.77 19.62
C ILE A 6 -24.00 -39.24 19.49
N LEU A 7 -22.98 -38.58 18.90
CA LEU A 7 -23.21 -37.57 17.84
C LEU A 7 -22.01 -37.45 16.90
N LEU A 8 -21.60 -38.56 16.28
CA LEU A 8 -21.08 -38.51 14.91
C LEU A 8 -22.30 -38.34 13.99
N LEU A 9 -22.20 -37.44 13.01
CA LEU A 9 -23.19 -37.15 11.95
C LEU A 9 -24.40 -36.27 12.31
N LYS A 10 -24.18 -34.95 12.30
CA LYS A 10 -25.15 -34.01 11.72
C LYS A 10 -24.40 -33.04 10.81
N SER A 11 -24.10 -33.48 9.59
CA SER A 11 -23.71 -32.61 8.48
C SER A 11 -24.90 -31.72 8.13
N SER A 12 -25.01 -30.57 8.79
CA SER A 12 -26.01 -29.56 8.47
C SER A 12 -25.53 -28.78 7.26
N THR A 13 -26.41 -28.52 6.30
CA THR A 13 -26.19 -27.60 5.17
C THR A 13 -25.58 -26.26 5.64
N GLN A 14 -25.81 -25.86 6.89
CA GLN A 14 -25.18 -24.70 7.54
C GLN A 14 -23.65 -24.79 7.66
N ASP A 15 -23.07 -25.96 7.89
CA ASP A 15 -21.60 -26.12 7.96
C ASP A 15 -20.98 -26.00 6.57
N LEU A 16 -21.64 -26.52 5.53
CA LEU A 16 -21.20 -26.37 4.16
C LEU A 16 -21.33 -24.91 3.69
N ILE A 17 -22.43 -24.23 4.05
CA ILE A 17 -22.62 -22.79 3.80
C ILE A 17 -21.57 -21.97 4.54
N ARG A 18 -21.24 -22.32 5.80
CA ARG A 18 -20.21 -21.62 6.58
C ARG A 18 -18.82 -21.83 5.99
N GLN A 19 -18.48 -23.05 5.59
CA GLN A 19 -17.21 -23.35 4.92
C GLN A 19 -17.12 -22.66 3.55
N HIS A 20 -18.20 -22.67 2.77
CA HIS A 20 -18.28 -21.98 1.49
C HIS A 20 -18.20 -20.46 1.66
N PHE A 21 -18.84 -19.89 2.68
CA PHE A 21 -18.76 -18.46 3.00
C PHE A 21 -17.36 -18.06 3.49
N ILE A 22 -16.68 -18.91 4.28
CA ILE A 22 -15.28 -18.70 4.66
C ILE A 22 -14.35 -18.79 3.44
N LEU A 23 -14.60 -19.71 2.50
CA LEU A 23 -13.87 -19.82 1.25
C LEU A 23 -14.11 -18.61 0.33
N LEU A 24 -15.35 -18.13 0.24
CA LEU A 24 -15.71 -16.91 -0.49
C LEU A 24 -15.11 -15.67 0.15
N LEU A 25 -15.15 -15.54 1.48
CA LEU A 25 -14.48 -14.46 2.21
C LEU A 25 -12.97 -14.54 2.04
N ARG A 26 -12.36 -15.72 2.09
CA ARG A 26 -10.93 -15.91 1.82
C ARG A 26 -10.59 -15.57 0.38
N LYS A 27 -11.40 -15.97 -0.60
CA LYS A 27 -11.20 -15.61 -2.02
C LYS A 27 -11.41 -14.12 -2.25
N SER A 28 -12.37 -13.49 -1.57
CA SER A 28 -12.61 -12.06 -1.62
C SER A 28 -11.47 -11.30 -0.96
N LEU A 29 -11.01 -11.68 0.24
CA LEU A 29 -9.79 -11.18 0.89
C LEU A 29 -8.54 -11.39 0.02
N HIS A 30 -8.43 -12.51 -0.67
CA HIS A 30 -7.31 -12.75 -1.60
C HIS A 30 -7.38 -11.86 -2.86
N ILE A 31 -8.59 -11.54 -3.33
CA ILE A 31 -8.79 -10.58 -4.42
C ILE A 31 -8.57 -9.13 -3.94
N GLN A 32 -8.87 -8.79 -2.68
CA GLN A 32 -8.51 -7.50 -2.08
C GLN A 32 -6.97 -7.38 -1.91
N ASN A 33 -6.27 -8.48 -1.63
CA ASN A 33 -4.81 -8.49 -1.56
C ASN A 33 -4.12 -8.34 -2.94
N MET A 34 -4.83 -8.39 -4.06
CA MET A 34 -4.27 -8.07 -5.39
C MET A 34 -4.20 -6.55 -5.66
N THR A 35 -4.73 -5.71 -4.78
CA THR A 35 -4.83 -4.25 -5.00
C THR A 35 -4.07 -3.38 -3.99
N ASP A 36 -3.45 -3.98 -2.96
CA ASP A 36 -2.79 -3.21 -1.90
C ASP A 36 -1.27 -3.08 -2.09
N GLU A 37 -0.62 -3.91 -2.90
CA GLU A 37 0.84 -3.86 -3.15
C GLU A 37 1.17 -3.34 -4.55
N ASN A 38 0.70 -2.13 -4.89
CA ASN A 38 1.00 -1.48 -6.16
C ASN A 38 1.45 -0.01 -5.97
N ALA A 39 1.96 0.59 -7.04
CA ALA A 39 2.45 1.96 -7.02
C ALA A 39 1.37 2.97 -6.64
N GLU A 40 0.10 2.74 -7.01
CA GLU A 40 -1.02 3.62 -6.67
C GLU A 40 -1.29 3.64 -5.15
N ALA A 41 -1.24 2.48 -4.49
CA ALA A 41 -1.38 2.37 -3.05
C ALA A 41 -0.26 3.13 -2.31
N VAL A 42 0.98 3.05 -2.81
CA VAL A 42 2.12 3.82 -2.28
C VAL A 42 1.89 5.31 -2.43
N GLN A 43 1.45 5.76 -3.61
CA GLN A 43 1.15 7.17 -3.89
C GLN A 43 0.03 7.71 -2.99
N ALA A 44 -1.04 6.92 -2.79
CA ALA A 44 -2.13 7.26 -1.89
C ALA A 44 -1.64 7.40 -0.43
N ALA A 45 -0.84 6.44 0.05
CA ALA A 45 -0.25 6.50 1.39
C ALA A 45 0.66 7.72 1.58
N LEU A 46 1.42 8.12 0.56
CA LEU A 46 2.22 9.36 0.59
C LEU A 46 1.33 10.61 0.60
N ALA A 47 0.23 10.61 -0.15
CA ALA A 47 -0.71 11.74 -0.20
C ALA A 47 -1.32 12.06 1.17
N GLU A 48 -1.60 11.03 1.99
CA GLU A 48 -2.07 11.21 3.36
C GLU A 48 -1.04 11.89 4.28
N GLN A 49 0.26 11.77 3.96
CA GLN A 49 1.35 12.39 4.71
C GLN A 49 1.76 13.77 4.17
N ALA A 50 1.17 14.21 3.06
CA ALA A 50 1.57 15.42 2.37
C ALA A 50 1.24 16.68 3.18
N ASN A 51 2.21 17.58 3.27
CA ASN A 51 2.03 18.89 3.87
C ASN A 51 2.50 19.99 2.90
N PRO A 52 1.57 20.72 2.26
CA PRO A 52 1.89 21.76 1.29
C PRO A 52 2.85 22.84 1.80
N LYS A 53 2.84 23.12 3.11
CA LYS A 53 3.74 24.11 3.73
C LYS A 53 5.22 23.73 3.61
N THR A 54 5.52 22.44 3.40
CA THR A 54 6.89 21.93 3.30
C THR A 54 7.43 21.95 1.87
N ILE A 55 6.57 22.03 0.86
CA ILE A 55 6.94 21.98 -0.57
C ILE A 55 7.97 23.04 -0.91
N LEU A 56 7.70 24.31 -0.54
CA LEU A 56 8.63 25.42 -0.81
C LEU A 56 9.98 25.23 -0.12
N SER A 57 10.02 24.59 1.05
CA SER A 57 11.29 24.31 1.73
C SER A 57 12.10 23.22 1.01
N SER A 58 11.43 22.17 0.51
CA SER A 58 12.05 21.13 -0.29
C SER A 58 12.57 21.69 -1.61
N GLN A 59 11.75 22.46 -2.33
CA GLN A 59 12.13 23.09 -3.60
C GLN A 59 13.36 23.99 -3.49
N ARG A 60 13.48 24.75 -2.38
CA ARG A 60 14.68 25.58 -2.11
C ARG A 60 15.91 24.73 -1.78
N PHE A 61 15.73 23.68 -0.98
CA PHE A 61 16.83 22.79 -0.61
C PHE A 61 17.39 22.05 -1.83
N PHE A 62 16.51 21.52 -2.68
CA PHE A 62 16.88 20.80 -3.91
C PHE A 62 17.25 21.70 -5.08
N LYS A 63 17.06 23.03 -4.96
CA LYS A 63 17.37 24.03 -5.98
C LYS A 63 16.68 23.68 -7.31
N THR A 64 15.37 23.87 -7.31
CA THR A 64 14.47 23.49 -8.42
C THR A 64 14.26 24.58 -9.46
N GLY A 65 15.01 25.69 -9.37
CA GLY A 65 14.96 26.77 -10.35
C GLY A 65 15.58 26.41 -11.69
N LYS A 66 15.33 27.23 -12.70
CA LYS A 66 15.90 27.08 -14.04
C LYS A 66 17.44 27.16 -13.99
N GLY A 67 18.11 26.19 -14.60
CA GLY A 67 19.56 26.03 -14.61
C GLY A 67 20.16 25.50 -13.31
N GLU A 68 19.33 25.12 -12.34
CA GLU A 68 19.78 24.56 -11.06
C GLU A 68 19.78 23.02 -11.07
N TYR A 69 20.37 22.44 -10.02
CA TYR A 69 20.58 20.99 -9.92
C TYR A 69 19.28 20.19 -9.97
N GLY A 70 18.24 20.65 -9.29
CA GLY A 70 16.93 20.01 -9.25
C GLY A 70 15.93 20.62 -10.23
N GLU A 71 16.39 21.28 -11.31
CA GLU A 71 15.47 21.89 -12.28
C GLU A 71 14.41 20.87 -12.73
N GLY A 72 13.13 21.24 -12.56
CA GLY A 72 12.00 20.39 -12.95
C GLY A 72 11.53 19.38 -11.90
N ASP A 73 12.21 19.23 -10.76
CA ASP A 73 11.75 18.34 -9.69
C ASP A 73 10.44 18.85 -9.04
N ILE A 74 9.46 17.96 -8.94
CA ILE A 74 8.14 18.25 -8.36
C ILE A 74 8.05 17.59 -6.99
N PHE A 75 7.61 18.35 -5.98
CA PHE A 75 7.47 17.88 -4.61
C PHE A 75 6.01 17.93 -4.17
N MET A 76 5.56 16.91 -3.44
CA MET A 76 4.23 16.88 -2.80
C MET A 76 4.29 17.23 -1.30
N GLY A 77 5.49 17.35 -0.72
CA GLY A 77 5.68 17.84 0.64
C GLY A 77 5.57 16.75 1.70
N VAL A 78 6.14 15.57 1.43
CA VAL A 78 6.26 14.48 2.42
C VAL A 78 7.68 14.50 2.99
N ARG A 79 7.80 14.62 4.32
CA ARG A 79 9.10 14.61 4.99
C ARG A 79 9.74 13.23 4.90
N THR A 80 11.07 13.18 4.79
CA THR A 80 11.85 11.93 4.67
C THR A 80 11.50 10.86 5.71
N PRO A 81 11.31 11.15 7.01
CA PRO A 81 10.92 10.13 7.98
C PRO A 81 9.57 9.47 7.65
N ALA A 82 8.56 10.26 7.25
CA ALA A 82 7.25 9.73 6.87
C ALA A 82 7.34 8.94 5.56
N ASN A 83 8.09 9.44 4.57
CA ASN A 83 8.32 8.74 3.31
C ASN A 83 8.97 7.35 3.54
N ARG A 84 10.02 7.28 4.37
CA ARG A 84 10.68 6.01 4.71
C ARG A 84 9.78 5.02 5.44
N ILE A 85 8.82 5.49 6.24
CA ILE A 85 7.82 4.63 6.88
C ILE A 85 6.92 3.99 5.81
N VAL A 86 6.47 4.78 4.83
CA VAL A 86 5.67 4.29 3.71
C VAL A 86 6.47 3.28 2.88
N ALA A 87 7.69 3.62 2.46
CA ALA A 87 8.57 2.71 1.70
C ALA A 87 8.77 1.36 2.41
N LYS A 88 8.99 1.40 3.73
CA LYS A 88 9.14 0.17 4.54
C LYS A 88 7.86 -0.66 4.59
N HIS A 89 6.69 -0.03 4.64
CA HIS A 89 5.41 -0.75 4.63
C HIS A 89 5.24 -1.55 3.33
N PHE A 90 5.67 -0.98 2.21
CA PHE A 90 5.62 -1.61 0.89
C PHE A 90 6.93 -2.32 0.49
N SER A 91 7.73 -2.81 1.45
CA SER A 91 9.06 -3.39 1.18
C SER A 91 9.10 -4.61 0.24
N THR A 92 7.95 -5.23 -0.06
CA THR A 92 7.80 -6.38 -0.95
C THR A 92 7.18 -6.03 -2.30
N LEU A 93 7.14 -4.74 -2.66
CA LEU A 93 6.51 -4.27 -3.89
C LEU A 93 7.09 -4.97 -5.13
N PRO A 94 6.26 -5.45 -6.09
CA PRO A 94 6.75 -6.04 -7.33
C PRO A 94 7.64 -5.07 -8.11
N LEU A 95 8.67 -5.58 -8.80
CA LEU A 95 9.61 -4.76 -9.58
C LEU A 95 8.90 -3.85 -10.62
N VAL A 96 7.81 -4.34 -11.24
CA VAL A 96 7.03 -3.54 -12.20
C VAL A 96 6.41 -2.30 -11.56
N GLU A 97 5.98 -2.40 -10.30
CA GLU A 97 5.39 -1.29 -9.54
C GLU A 97 6.48 -0.34 -9.02
N ILE A 98 7.65 -0.87 -8.67
CA ILE A 98 8.84 -0.07 -8.34
C ILE A 98 9.24 0.79 -9.54
N ASP A 99 9.27 0.22 -10.75
CA ASP A 99 9.56 0.97 -11.97
C ASP A 99 8.55 2.11 -12.20
N LEU A 100 7.27 1.90 -11.91
CA LEU A 100 6.26 2.96 -11.99
C LEU A 100 6.54 4.11 -11.00
N LEU A 101 6.95 3.80 -9.78
CA LEU A 101 7.34 4.82 -8.78
C LEU A 101 8.58 5.59 -9.20
N LEU A 102 9.62 4.90 -9.71
CA LEU A 102 10.87 5.51 -10.14
C LEU A 102 10.70 6.42 -11.37
N ASN A 103 9.74 6.13 -12.25
CA ASN A 103 9.42 6.96 -13.41
C ASN A 103 8.44 8.11 -13.09
N SER A 104 7.98 8.23 -11.85
CA SER A 104 7.05 9.30 -11.47
C SER A 104 7.72 10.67 -11.51
N PRO A 105 7.02 11.75 -11.95
CA PRO A 105 7.55 13.10 -11.87
C PRO A 105 7.67 13.63 -10.43
N ILE A 106 6.96 13.03 -9.47
CA ILE A 106 6.97 13.44 -8.07
C ILE A 106 8.18 12.83 -7.34
N HIS A 107 8.98 13.70 -6.72
CA HIS A 107 10.19 13.33 -6.00
C HIS A 107 9.90 12.30 -4.90
N GLU A 108 8.87 12.52 -4.09
CA GLU A 108 8.58 11.61 -2.98
C GLU A 108 8.10 10.23 -3.41
N HIS A 109 7.52 10.08 -4.60
CA HIS A 109 7.20 8.76 -5.16
C HIS A 109 8.47 7.98 -5.49
N ARG A 110 9.43 8.61 -6.18
CA ARG A 110 10.72 8.01 -6.50
C ARG A 110 11.52 7.67 -5.23
N HIS A 111 11.43 8.54 -4.22
CA HIS A 111 12.09 8.32 -2.93
C HIS A 111 11.45 7.20 -2.08
N ALA A 112 10.20 6.83 -2.37
CA ALA A 112 9.47 5.79 -1.66
C ALA A 112 9.59 4.40 -2.30
N ALA A 113 10.24 4.28 -3.46
CA ALA A 113 10.52 3.00 -4.10
C ALA A 113 11.42 2.14 -3.18
N PRO A 114 10.95 0.95 -2.72
CA PRO A 114 11.65 0.11 -1.75
C PRO A 114 12.91 -0.59 -2.29
#